data_AF-A0A2V8LG87-F1
#
_entry.id   AF-A0A2V8LG87-F1
#
_cell.length_a   1.000
_cell.length_b   1.000
_cell.length_c   1.000
_cell.angle_alpha   90.00
_cell.angle_beta   90.00
_cell.angle_gamma   90.00
#
_symmetry.space_group_name_H-M   'P 1'
#
loop_
_entity.id
_entity.type
_entity.pdbx_description
1 polymer ?
#
loop_
_entity_poly.entity_id
_entity_poly.type
_entity_poly.pdbx_seq_one_letter_code
_entity_poly.pdbx_strand_id
1 'polypeptide(L)'
;MGRKVILVIGAIFVSIVFITANATTAAAQGKSRGAGGQGASPGGPPSGTGVGRGIGSSSDNSVGRADTGRGTASDRSNGRSDAGLDRARTASDNLHAADNDLQRHPNLASDMHLSANGLRAGYQSALTANPNLTFGQYVAATRLAHNLGANNPNITRDAILAGLAAGHSIGRTLQDLGLSKDEAKTASKQVDTEIKQSRRRG
;
A
#
# COMPACT_ATOMS: atom_id res chain seq x y z
N MET A 1 50.16 27.73 13.82
CA MET A 1 50.48 26.82 12.70
C MET A 1 50.42 25.39 13.23
N GLY A 2 49.37 24.64 12.92
CA GLY A 2 49.51 23.38 12.18
C GLY A 2 48.14 22.69 12.07
N ARG A 3 47.82 22.24 10.86
CA ARG A 3 46.49 21.92 10.30
C ARG A 3 45.94 20.54 10.70
N LYS A 4 44.59 20.44 10.65
CA LYS A 4 43.78 19.21 10.53
C LYS A 4 44.11 18.45 9.23
N VAL A 5 44.14 17.11 9.25
CA VAL A 5 43.79 16.16 8.15
C VAL A 5 43.51 14.78 8.81
N ILE A 6 42.26 14.34 8.99
CA ILE A 6 41.46 13.44 8.12
C ILE A 6 42.17 12.14 7.74
N LEU A 7 41.73 11.02 8.32
CA LEU A 7 41.97 9.67 7.79
C LEU A 7 40.64 9.06 7.35
N VAL A 8 40.47 9.07 6.03
CA VAL A 8 39.57 8.25 5.22
C VAL A 8 40.01 6.79 5.33
N ILE A 9 39.08 5.82 5.30
CA ILE A 9 39.13 4.56 4.52
C ILE A 9 37.85 3.77 4.82
N GLY A 10 37.18 3.32 3.76
CA GLY A 10 36.00 2.46 3.87
C GLY A 10 35.02 2.62 2.70
N ALA A 11 35.52 2.72 1.48
CA ALA A 11 34.70 2.74 0.28
C ALA A 11 34.04 1.37 0.04
N ILE A 12 32.70 1.34 -0.05
CA ILE A 12 32.00 0.32 -0.84
C ILE A 12 31.05 1.07 -1.77
N PHE A 13 31.47 1.14 -3.03
CA PHE A 13 30.69 1.57 -4.17
C PHE A 13 29.62 0.53 -4.50
N VAL A 14 28.35 0.93 -4.49
CA VAL A 14 27.34 0.32 -5.35
C VAL A 14 26.59 1.47 -6.03
N SER A 15 27.16 1.92 -7.14
CA SER A 15 26.56 2.87 -8.06
C SER A 15 25.54 2.14 -8.94
N ILE A 16 24.25 2.24 -8.60
CA ILE A 16 23.18 1.94 -9.54
C ILE A 16 22.71 3.27 -10.12
N VAL A 17 23.24 3.60 -11.30
CA VAL A 17 22.76 4.67 -12.16
C VAL A 17 21.44 4.22 -12.76
N PHE A 18 20.33 4.84 -12.37
CA PHE A 18 19.07 4.71 -13.10
C PHE A 18 18.83 5.99 -13.91
N ILE A 19 19.05 5.87 -15.22
CA ILE A 19 18.67 6.89 -16.20
C ILE A 19 17.17 6.73 -16.45
N THR A 20 16.35 7.62 -15.91
CA THR A 20 14.94 7.73 -16.28
C THR A 20 14.84 8.64 -17.51
N ALA A 21 14.93 8.02 -18.69
CA ALA A 21 14.58 8.65 -19.96
C ALA A 21 13.23 8.12 -20.46
N ASN A 22 12.35 9.07 -20.79
CA ASN A 22 11.22 8.96 -21.72
C ASN A 22 10.09 7.97 -21.40
N ALA A 23 8.88 8.48 -21.22
CA ALA A 23 7.98 8.68 -22.36
C ALA A 23 6.61 9.19 -21.88
N THR A 24 6.19 10.29 -22.46
CA THR A 24 4.79 10.75 -22.52
C THR A 24 3.90 9.63 -23.07
N THR A 25 2.94 9.15 -22.28
CA THR A 25 1.86 8.29 -22.81
C THR A 25 0.83 9.16 -23.52
N ALA A 26 1.03 9.33 -24.82
CA ALA A 26 0.01 9.76 -25.76
C ALA A 26 -0.85 8.54 -26.19
N ALA A 27 -2.16 8.76 -26.21
CA ALA A 27 -3.18 8.15 -27.05
C ALA A 27 -3.10 6.65 -27.41
N ALA A 28 -4.12 5.90 -26.96
CA ALA A 28 -4.67 4.78 -27.74
C ALA A 28 -6.18 4.69 -27.52
N GLN A 29 -6.95 5.47 -28.29
CA GLN A 29 -8.39 5.26 -28.51
C GLN A 29 -8.55 4.11 -29.50
N GLY A 30 -8.84 2.90 -28.99
CA GLY A 30 -9.20 1.73 -29.80
C GLY A 30 -10.71 1.59 -29.93
N LYS A 31 -11.26 2.15 -31.01
CA LYS A 31 -12.65 1.97 -31.45
C LYS A 31 -12.70 0.80 -32.43
N SER A 32 -13.09 -0.39 -31.98
CA SER A 32 -13.46 -1.50 -32.89
C SER A 32 -14.97 -1.64 -32.95
N ARG A 33 -15.50 -1.17 -34.08
CA ARG A 33 -16.79 -1.59 -34.63
C ARG A 33 -16.62 -3.02 -35.15
N GLY A 34 -17.47 -3.93 -34.71
CA GLY A 34 -17.62 -5.26 -35.28
C GLY A 34 -19.09 -5.60 -35.34
N ALA A 35 -19.70 -5.34 -36.50
CA ALA A 35 -21.07 -5.71 -36.83
C ALA A 35 -21.08 -7.08 -37.50
N GLY A 36 -22.16 -7.83 -37.28
CA GLY A 36 -22.64 -8.87 -38.21
C GLY A 36 -22.39 -10.31 -37.77
N GLY A 37 -23.48 -11.03 -37.48
CA GLY A 37 -23.44 -12.45 -37.16
C GLY A 37 -24.82 -13.00 -36.78
N GLN A 38 -25.74 -12.90 -37.73
CA GLN A 38 -27.14 -13.31 -37.66
C GLN A 38 -27.26 -14.84 -37.52
N GLY A 39 -28.03 -15.31 -36.52
CA GLY A 39 -28.37 -16.71 -36.35
C GLY A 39 -29.72 -16.83 -35.66
N ALA A 40 -30.79 -16.78 -36.44
CA ALA A 40 -32.16 -16.94 -35.98
C ALA A 40 -32.46 -18.42 -35.72
N SER A 41 -33.05 -18.72 -34.55
CA SER A 41 -34.12 -19.72 -34.45
C SER A 41 -35.03 -19.42 -33.25
N PRO A 42 -36.34 -19.69 -33.36
CA PRO A 42 -37.37 -19.05 -32.58
C PRO A 42 -37.83 -19.96 -31.43
N GLY A 43 -37.85 -19.42 -30.21
CA GLY A 43 -38.40 -20.12 -29.05
C GLY A 43 -38.62 -19.11 -27.94
N GLY A 44 -39.85 -18.58 -27.86
CA GLY A 44 -40.24 -17.68 -26.77
C GLY A 44 -40.07 -18.34 -25.40
N PRO A 45 -39.78 -17.58 -24.34
CA PRO A 45 -39.73 -18.15 -23.01
C PRO A 45 -41.14 -18.55 -22.56
N PRO A 46 -41.37 -19.78 -22.08
CA PRO A 46 -42.61 -20.11 -21.39
C PRO A 46 -42.69 -19.28 -20.10
N SER A 47 -43.86 -18.71 -19.88
CA SER A 47 -44.26 -18.05 -18.64
C SER A 47 -44.34 -19.08 -17.51
N GLY A 48 -43.65 -18.80 -16.41
CA GLY A 48 -43.89 -19.47 -15.13
C GLY A 48 -42.83 -20.47 -14.70
N THR A 49 -41.69 -19.98 -14.23
CA THR A 49 -40.88 -20.68 -13.22
C THR A 49 -40.26 -19.64 -12.31
N GLY A 50 -40.73 -19.61 -11.06
CA GLY A 50 -40.25 -18.68 -10.05
C GLY A 50 -38.74 -18.82 -9.85
N VAL A 51 -38.05 -17.69 -9.75
CA VAL A 51 -36.67 -17.63 -9.25
C VAL A 51 -36.69 -17.96 -7.75
N GLY A 52 -36.76 -19.24 -7.45
CA GLY A 52 -36.52 -19.77 -6.12
C GLY A 52 -35.10 -19.39 -5.70
N ARG A 53 -34.99 -18.57 -4.65
CA ARG A 53 -33.77 -18.38 -3.87
C ARG A 53 -33.35 -19.75 -3.33
N GLY A 54 -32.51 -20.45 -4.08
CA GLY A 54 -32.13 -21.82 -3.79
C GLY A 54 -30.64 -22.03 -3.99
N ILE A 55 -29.86 -21.66 -2.97
CA ILE A 55 -28.47 -22.11 -2.81
C ILE A 55 -28.38 -23.67 -2.83
N GLY A 56 -29.51 -24.38 -2.67
CA GLY A 56 -29.61 -25.85 -2.71
C GLY A 56 -30.06 -26.51 -4.02
N SER A 57 -30.45 -25.79 -5.09
CA SER A 57 -30.95 -26.44 -6.34
C SER A 57 -29.87 -26.61 -7.42
N SER A 58 -28.67 -26.05 -7.23
CA SER A 58 -27.63 -26.02 -8.26
C SER A 58 -26.84 -27.33 -8.39
N SER A 59 -26.80 -28.16 -7.36
CA SER A 59 -26.07 -29.45 -7.36
C SER A 59 -26.80 -30.51 -8.21
N ASP A 60 -28.12 -30.60 -8.06
CA ASP A 60 -28.90 -31.71 -8.61
C ASP A 60 -29.08 -31.59 -10.13
N ASN A 61 -29.18 -30.36 -10.64
CA ASN A 61 -29.37 -30.08 -12.07
C ASN A 61 -28.05 -30.06 -12.87
N SER A 62 -26.89 -30.12 -12.20
CA SER A 62 -25.58 -29.97 -12.86
C SER A 62 -24.74 -31.23 -12.93
N VAL A 63 -25.22 -32.38 -12.40
CA VAL A 63 -24.51 -33.67 -12.40
C VAL A 63 -23.06 -33.50 -11.88
N GLY A 64 -22.90 -32.75 -10.78
CA GLY A 64 -21.59 -32.44 -10.19
C GLY A 64 -20.72 -31.45 -10.98
N ARG A 65 -21.13 -30.98 -12.17
CA ARG A 65 -20.34 -30.02 -12.97
C ARG A 65 -20.22 -28.66 -12.29
N ALA A 66 -21.19 -28.23 -11.49
CA ALA A 66 -21.08 -26.99 -10.72
C ALA A 66 -20.06 -27.11 -9.59
N ASP A 67 -19.96 -28.28 -8.94
CA ASP A 67 -19.00 -28.52 -7.87
C ASP A 67 -17.59 -28.72 -8.43
N THR A 68 -17.45 -29.43 -9.57
CA THR A 68 -16.20 -29.48 -10.32
C THR A 68 -15.82 -28.10 -10.83
N GLY A 69 -16.77 -27.27 -11.28
CA GLY A 69 -16.51 -25.89 -11.71
C GLY A 69 -16.06 -24.99 -10.58
N ARG A 70 -16.63 -25.12 -9.37
CA ARG A 70 -16.19 -24.38 -8.16
C ARG A 70 -14.85 -24.88 -7.64
N GLY A 71 -14.66 -26.20 -7.54
CA GLY A 71 -13.40 -26.83 -7.13
C GLY A 71 -12.27 -26.50 -8.09
N THR A 72 -12.51 -26.62 -9.39
CA THR A 72 -11.54 -26.24 -10.40
C THR A 72 -11.32 -24.73 -10.46
N ALA A 73 -12.30 -23.89 -10.10
CA ALA A 73 -12.09 -22.46 -9.95
C ALA A 73 -11.25 -22.11 -8.72
N SER A 74 -11.41 -22.81 -7.58
CA SER A 74 -10.51 -22.67 -6.42
C SER A 74 -9.10 -23.17 -6.73
N ASP A 75 -8.97 -24.28 -7.46
CA ASP A 75 -7.67 -24.86 -7.84
C ASP A 75 -6.94 -24.02 -8.90
N ARG A 76 -7.67 -23.46 -9.87
CA ARG A 76 -7.09 -22.64 -10.95
C ARG A 76 -6.90 -21.17 -10.60
N SER A 77 -7.59 -20.64 -9.60
CA SER A 77 -7.46 -19.22 -9.26
C SER A 77 -6.17 -18.87 -8.53
N ASN A 78 -5.32 -19.86 -8.16
CA ASN A 78 -4.31 -19.69 -7.10
C ASN A 78 -4.92 -18.90 -5.94
N GLY A 79 -6.21 -19.16 -5.71
CA GLY A 79 -7.13 -18.17 -5.22
C GLY A 79 -6.85 -17.97 -3.78
N ARG A 80 -6.23 -16.83 -3.45
CA ARG A 80 -6.53 -16.15 -2.21
C ARG A 80 -6.50 -17.13 -1.04
N SER A 81 -5.32 -17.66 -0.72
CA SER A 81 -5.15 -18.34 0.57
C SER A 81 -5.84 -17.51 1.65
N ASP A 82 -6.46 -18.13 2.65
CA ASP A 82 -7.17 -17.36 3.69
C ASP A 82 -6.29 -16.22 4.24
N ALA A 83 -4.99 -16.51 4.38
CA ALA A 83 -3.95 -15.52 4.70
C ALA A 83 -3.81 -14.36 3.69
N GLY A 84 -3.91 -14.61 2.38
CA GLY A 84 -3.91 -13.58 1.34
C GLY A 84 -5.20 -12.74 1.30
N LEU A 85 -6.36 -13.36 1.60
CA LEU A 85 -7.63 -12.64 1.75
C LEU A 85 -7.64 -11.75 2.97
N ASP A 86 -7.19 -12.27 4.11
CA ASP A 86 -7.12 -11.51 5.35
C ASP A 86 -6.14 -10.34 5.22
N ARG A 87 -5.01 -10.57 4.56
CA ARG A 87 -4.06 -9.51 4.21
C ARG A 87 -4.70 -8.40 3.37
N ALA A 88 -5.48 -8.77 2.36
CA ALA A 88 -6.17 -7.80 1.51
C ALA A 88 -7.23 -7.02 2.28
N ARG A 89 -7.99 -7.68 3.16
CA ARG A 89 -8.97 -7.04 4.06
C ARG A 89 -8.29 -6.03 4.97
N THR A 90 -7.22 -6.42 5.67
CA THR A 90 -6.49 -5.52 6.56
C THR A 90 -5.94 -4.30 5.82
N ALA A 91 -5.39 -4.48 4.62
CA ALA A 91 -4.92 -3.36 3.81
C ALA A 91 -6.08 -2.43 3.40
N SER A 92 -7.23 -2.97 3.01
CA SER A 92 -8.43 -2.18 2.69
C SER A 92 -8.95 -1.39 3.89
N ASP A 93 -9.05 -2.01 5.06
CA ASP A 93 -9.47 -1.35 6.29
C ASP A 93 -8.51 -0.22 6.68
N ASN A 94 -7.21 -0.47 6.53
CA ASN A 94 -6.15 0.50 6.75
C ASN A 94 -6.25 1.69 5.79
N LEU A 95 -6.57 1.47 4.51
CA LEU A 95 -6.81 2.54 3.54
C LEU A 95 -8.04 3.37 3.90
N HIS A 96 -9.15 2.72 4.27
CA HIS A 96 -10.35 3.43 4.72
C HIS A 96 -10.11 4.24 5.99
N ALA A 97 -9.34 3.71 6.93
CA ALA A 97 -8.93 4.46 8.11
C ALA A 97 -8.07 5.69 7.75
N ALA A 98 -7.15 5.56 6.79
CA ALA A 98 -6.35 6.68 6.30
C ALA A 98 -7.21 7.76 5.64
N ASP A 99 -8.19 7.37 4.82
CA ASP A 99 -9.11 8.31 4.18
C ASP A 99 -9.94 9.09 5.19
N ASN A 100 -10.46 8.38 6.20
CA ASN A 100 -11.20 9.01 7.29
C ASN A 100 -10.31 9.97 8.11
N ASP A 101 -9.06 9.59 8.40
CA ASP A 101 -8.11 10.43 9.15
C ASP A 101 -7.76 11.70 8.36
N LEU A 102 -7.50 11.57 7.06
CA LEU A 102 -7.21 12.70 6.16
C LEU A 102 -8.42 13.62 5.97
N GLN A 103 -9.64 13.08 5.92
CA GLN A 103 -10.87 13.87 5.80
C GLN A 103 -11.15 14.66 7.08
N ARG A 104 -10.87 14.08 8.25
CA ARG A 104 -11.06 14.74 9.56
C ARG A 104 -9.95 15.73 9.88
N HIS A 105 -8.74 15.52 9.33
CA HIS A 105 -7.56 16.31 9.66
C HIS A 105 -6.86 16.82 8.38
N PRO A 106 -7.49 17.76 7.64
CA PRO A 106 -6.95 18.25 6.37
C PRO A 106 -5.57 18.92 6.52
N ASN A 107 -5.28 19.49 7.69
CA ASN A 107 -4.01 20.15 7.99
C ASN A 107 -2.83 19.18 8.15
N LEU A 108 -3.09 17.88 8.38
CA LEU A 108 -2.04 16.87 8.55
C LEU A 108 -1.14 16.74 7.31
N ALA A 109 -1.72 16.85 6.12
CA ALA A 109 -0.98 16.79 4.87
C ALA A 109 -0.15 18.08 4.65
N SER A 110 -0.79 19.22 4.87
CA SER A 110 -0.20 20.55 4.68
C SER A 110 1.04 20.78 5.56
N ASP A 111 0.99 20.36 6.83
CA ASP A 111 2.11 20.49 7.79
C ASP A 111 3.37 19.71 7.36
N MET A 112 3.23 18.77 6.43
CA MET A 112 4.31 17.96 5.88
C MET A 112 4.71 18.36 4.46
N HIS A 113 4.19 19.48 3.95
CA HIS A 113 4.35 19.91 2.55
C HIS A 113 3.92 18.85 1.52
N LEU A 114 3.00 17.96 1.90
CA LEU A 114 2.45 16.93 1.03
C LEU A 114 0.97 17.23 0.75
N SER A 115 0.48 16.78 -0.41
CA SER A 115 -0.95 16.77 -0.65
C SER A 115 -1.59 15.53 0.00
N ALA A 116 -2.88 15.63 0.37
CA ALA A 116 -3.62 14.49 0.90
C ALA A 116 -3.61 13.31 -0.09
N ASN A 117 -3.67 13.59 -1.39
CA ASN A 117 -3.56 12.59 -2.45
C ASN A 117 -2.17 11.94 -2.50
N GLY A 118 -1.10 12.71 -2.28
CA GLY A 118 0.28 12.19 -2.20
C GLY A 118 0.48 11.28 -1.00
N LEU A 119 -0.05 11.65 0.17
CA LEU A 119 -0.03 10.80 1.36
C LEU A 119 -0.79 9.49 1.13
N ARG A 120 -1.99 9.56 0.56
CA ARG A 120 -2.81 8.38 0.24
C ARG A 120 -2.09 7.44 -0.72
N ALA A 121 -1.59 7.96 -1.84
CA ALA A 121 -0.90 7.17 -2.85
C ALA A 121 0.37 6.51 -2.30
N GLY A 122 1.17 7.24 -1.52
CA GLY A 122 2.37 6.70 -0.90
C GLY A 122 2.06 5.64 0.16
N TYR A 123 1.00 5.84 0.95
CA TYR A 123 0.56 4.85 1.92
C TYR A 123 0.02 3.57 1.27
N GLN A 124 -0.76 3.70 0.19
CA GLN A 124 -1.23 2.56 -0.59
C GLN A 124 -0.07 1.73 -1.15
N SER A 125 1.00 2.38 -1.61
CA SER A 125 2.22 1.70 -2.04
C SER A 125 2.88 0.95 -0.86
N ALA A 126 2.98 1.58 0.32
CA ALA A 126 3.59 0.97 1.49
C ALA A 126 2.85 -0.27 2.01
N LEU A 127 1.51 -0.32 1.87
CA LEU A 127 0.70 -1.48 2.25
C LEU A 127 1.00 -2.74 1.43
N THR A 128 1.59 -2.60 0.24
CA THR A 128 2.01 -3.76 -0.56
C THR A 128 3.15 -4.54 0.12
N ALA A 129 4.04 -3.83 0.81
CA ALA A 129 5.16 -4.42 1.55
C ALA A 129 4.77 -4.77 3.00
N ASN A 130 3.93 -3.94 3.63
CA ASN A 130 3.44 -4.19 4.99
C ASN A 130 1.93 -3.92 5.11
N PRO A 131 1.10 -4.95 4.95
CA PRO A 131 -0.36 -4.85 5.05
C PRO A 131 -0.87 -4.39 6.42
N ASN A 132 -0.08 -4.63 7.47
CA ASN A 132 -0.39 -4.27 8.86
C ASN A 132 0.10 -2.86 9.22
N LEU A 133 0.78 -2.17 8.29
CA LEU A 133 1.21 -0.80 8.50
C LEU A 133 0.00 0.09 8.68
N THR A 134 -0.03 0.83 9.78
CA THR A 134 -1.09 1.81 10.05
C THR A 134 -0.76 3.16 9.43
N PHE A 135 -1.79 3.98 9.17
CA PHE A 135 -1.59 5.30 8.57
C PHE A 135 -0.73 6.20 9.47
N GLY A 136 -0.94 6.14 10.79
CA GLY A 136 -0.11 6.87 11.76
C GLY A 136 1.37 6.48 11.71
N GLN A 137 1.70 5.19 11.54
CA GLN A 137 3.08 4.74 11.39
C GLN A 137 3.71 5.24 10.09
N TYR A 138 2.95 5.26 8.99
CA TYR A 138 3.43 5.79 7.72
C TYR A 138 3.69 7.31 7.79
N VAL A 139 2.79 8.06 8.40
CA VAL A 139 2.96 9.50 8.64
C VAL A 139 4.17 9.76 9.53
N ALA A 140 4.32 9.00 10.63
CA ALA A 140 5.47 9.10 11.52
C ALA A 140 6.79 8.80 10.80
N ALA A 141 6.85 7.72 10.00
CA ALA A 141 8.03 7.36 9.22
C ALA A 141 8.42 8.48 8.22
N THR A 142 7.42 9.04 7.53
CA THR A 142 7.64 10.13 6.57
C THR A 142 8.18 11.38 7.26
N ARG A 143 7.64 11.75 8.43
CA ARG A 143 8.09 12.91 9.20
C ARG A 143 9.48 12.70 9.81
N LEU A 144 9.75 11.51 10.34
CA LEU A 144 11.06 11.15 10.88
C LEU A 144 12.15 11.25 9.82
N ALA A 145 11.90 10.71 8.62
CA ALA A 145 12.83 10.80 7.51
C ALA A 145 13.12 12.26 7.11
N HIS A 146 12.09 13.11 7.07
CA HIS A 146 12.27 14.53 6.79
C HIS A 146 13.09 15.25 7.87
N ASN A 147 12.80 15.01 9.15
CA ASN A 147 13.44 15.71 10.26
C ASN A 147 14.88 15.26 10.48
N LEU A 148 15.17 13.97 10.30
CA LEU A 148 16.46 13.37 10.64
C LEU A 148 17.36 13.16 9.42
N GLY A 149 16.78 13.02 8.22
CA GLY A 149 17.49 12.63 7.00
C GLY A 149 18.61 13.59 6.60
N ALA A 150 18.47 14.89 6.91
CA ALA A 150 19.51 15.88 6.62
C ALA A 150 20.83 15.61 7.36
N ASN A 151 20.75 15.11 8.60
CA ASN A 151 21.91 14.81 9.43
C ASN A 151 22.25 13.31 9.45
N ASN A 152 21.29 12.46 9.06
CA ASN A 152 21.39 11.01 9.08
C ASN A 152 20.91 10.45 7.74
N PRO A 153 21.77 10.37 6.72
CA PRO A 153 21.35 10.00 5.37
C PRO A 153 20.80 8.57 5.25
N ASN A 154 21.12 7.69 6.22
CA ASN A 154 20.58 6.33 6.29
C ASN A 154 19.11 6.29 6.77
N ILE A 155 18.63 7.37 7.40
CA ILE A 155 17.28 7.47 7.94
C ILE A 155 16.36 7.99 6.84
N THR A 156 16.04 7.10 5.93
CA THR A 156 15.07 7.35 4.86
C THR A 156 13.71 6.79 5.23
N ARG A 157 12.66 7.31 4.61
CA ARG A 157 11.29 6.79 4.81
C ARG A 157 11.26 5.29 4.51
N ASP A 158 11.89 4.89 3.41
CA ASP A 158 11.85 3.51 2.93
C ASP A 158 12.62 2.57 3.87
N ALA A 159 13.73 3.02 4.45
CA ALA A 159 14.46 2.27 5.47
C ALA A 159 13.64 2.09 6.76
N ILE A 160 12.91 3.13 7.19
CA ILE A 160 12.02 3.04 8.35
C ILE A 160 10.88 2.06 8.06
N LEU A 161 10.25 2.16 6.89
CA LEU A 161 9.17 1.27 6.47
C LEU A 161 9.63 -0.19 6.35
N ALA A 162 10.85 -0.43 5.87
CA ALA A 162 11.44 -1.76 5.82
C ALA A 162 11.61 -2.38 7.21
N GLY A 163 12.10 -1.61 8.20
CA GLY A 163 12.19 -2.09 9.58
C GLY A 163 10.84 -2.40 10.19
N LEU A 164 9.82 -1.57 9.92
CA LEU A 164 8.45 -1.84 10.36
C LEU A 164 7.86 -3.10 9.70
N ALA A 165 8.14 -3.34 8.41
CA ALA A 165 7.76 -4.55 7.70
C ALA A 165 8.44 -5.80 8.27
N ALA A 166 9.67 -5.68 8.78
CA ALA A 166 10.37 -6.74 9.51
C ALA A 166 9.82 -6.98 10.93
N GLY A 167 8.80 -6.22 11.36
CA GLY A 167 8.18 -6.34 12.68
C GLY A 167 8.89 -5.56 13.78
N HIS A 168 9.87 -4.71 13.45
CA HIS A 168 10.52 -3.86 14.43
C HIS A 168 9.62 -2.68 14.82
N SER A 169 9.80 -2.16 16.03
CA SER A 169 9.20 -0.88 16.42
C SER A 169 9.97 0.29 15.79
N ILE A 170 9.33 1.45 15.61
CA ILE A 170 9.99 2.67 15.09
C ILE A 170 11.30 2.94 15.83
N GLY A 171 11.28 2.92 17.18
CA GLY A 171 12.48 3.18 17.98
C GLY A 171 13.58 2.16 17.77
N ARG A 172 13.25 0.87 17.56
CA ARG A 172 14.25 -0.15 17.24
C ARG A 172 14.81 0.03 15.84
N THR A 173 13.95 0.27 14.85
CA THR A 173 14.37 0.57 13.47
C THR A 173 15.31 1.75 13.42
N LEU A 174 15.00 2.84 14.12
CA LEU A 174 15.87 4.02 14.19
C LEU A 174 17.25 3.71 14.82
N GLN A 175 17.29 2.85 15.84
CA GLN A 175 18.56 2.39 16.42
C GLN A 175 19.38 1.55 15.44
N ASP A 176 18.74 0.62 14.73
CA ASP A 176 19.39 -0.19 13.70
C ASP A 176 19.92 0.69 12.54
N LEU A 177 19.32 1.86 12.31
CA LEU A 177 19.77 2.86 11.33
C LEU A 177 20.84 3.84 11.86
N GLY A 178 21.28 3.68 13.11
CA GLY A 178 22.44 4.39 13.66
C GLY A 178 22.14 5.47 14.70
N LEU A 179 20.88 5.66 15.11
CA LEU A 179 20.58 6.53 16.26
C LEU A 179 20.90 5.85 17.58
N SER A 180 21.31 6.63 18.58
CA SER A 180 21.25 6.14 19.95
C SER A 180 19.81 5.91 20.39
N LYS A 181 19.62 5.07 21.41
CA LYS A 181 18.31 4.77 22.00
C LYS A 181 17.57 6.03 22.46
N ASP A 182 18.30 6.98 23.05
CA ASP A 182 17.71 8.22 23.59
C ASP A 182 17.32 9.20 22.47
N GLU A 183 18.14 9.31 21.43
CA GLU A 183 17.80 10.10 20.25
C GLU A 183 16.60 9.50 19.50
N ALA A 184 16.59 8.18 19.28
CA ALA A 184 15.47 7.48 18.64
C ALA A 184 14.16 7.69 19.41
N LYS A 185 14.21 7.59 20.75
CA LYS A 185 13.05 7.84 21.62
C LYS A 185 12.60 9.29 21.56
N THR A 186 13.52 10.24 21.60
CA THR A 186 13.23 11.67 21.56
C THR A 186 12.62 12.07 20.22
N ALA A 187 13.22 11.63 19.11
CA ALA A 187 12.71 11.88 17.77
C ALA A 187 11.32 11.27 17.56
N SER A 188 11.10 10.03 18.01
CA SER A 188 9.78 9.39 17.92
C SER A 188 8.72 10.17 18.71
N LYS A 189 9.04 10.57 19.96
CA LYS A 189 8.12 11.33 20.81
C LYS A 189 7.81 12.71 20.24
N GLN A 190 8.81 13.38 19.68
CA GLN A 190 8.64 14.67 19.04
C GLN A 190 7.67 14.56 17.86
N VAL A 191 7.91 13.61 16.94
CA VAL A 191 7.05 13.39 15.77
C VAL A 191 5.62 13.01 16.18
N ASP A 192 5.44 12.15 17.19
CA ASP A 192 4.12 11.82 17.71
C ASP A 192 3.38 13.05 18.27
N THR A 193 4.11 13.96 18.92
CA THR A 193 3.54 15.19 19.45
C THR A 193 3.16 16.15 18.33
N GLU A 194 4.01 16.30 17.32
CA GLU A 194 3.72 17.11 16.12
C GLU A 194 2.47 16.60 15.40
N ILE A 195 2.38 15.30 15.11
CA ILE A 195 1.22 14.69 14.45
C ILE A 195 -0.06 14.91 15.27
N LYS A 196 0.00 14.71 16.59
CA LYS A 196 -1.15 14.97 17.48
C LYS A 196 -1.57 16.44 17.46
N GLN A 197 -0.62 17.37 17.39
CA GLN A 197 -0.91 18.79 17.30
C GLN A 197 -1.53 19.15 15.95
N SER A 198 -1.02 18.62 14.83
CA SER A 198 -1.59 18.81 13.49
C SER A 198 -3.04 18.32 13.42
N ARG A 199 -3.34 17.16 14.02
CA ARG A 199 -4.71 16.63 14.12
C ARG A 199 -5.64 17.46 14.99
N ARG A 200 -5.13 18.17 16.01
CA ARG A 200 -5.95 19.04 16.88
C ARG A 200 -6.27 20.39 16.25
N ARG A 201 -5.45 20.85 15.29
CA ARG A 201 -5.59 22.14 14.63
C ARG A 201 -6.52 22.11 13.41
N GLY A 202 -6.81 20.93 12.88
CA GLY A 202 -7.80 20.71 11.81
C GLY A 202 -9.12 20.27 12.38
#